data_AF-A0A2B2CAQ9-F1
#
_entry.id   AF-A0A2B2CAQ9-F1
#
_cell.length_a   1.000
_cell.length_b   1.000
_cell.length_c   1.000
_cell.angle_alpha   90.00
_cell.angle_beta   90.00
_cell.angle_gamma   90.00
#
_symmetry.space_group_name_H-M   'P 1'
#
loop_
_entity.id
_entity.type
_entity.pdbx_description
1 polymer ?
#
loop_
_entity_poly.entity_id
_entity_poly.type
_entity_poly.pdbx_seq_one_letter_code
_entity_poly.pdbx_strand_id
1 'polypeptide(L)'
;MIDTFVVFFIGRVAIMVDWCWQEEGGFPMEASNILLSAPLQKLLDEHMLLRADMDLIYEITEDIEYDSGPAVVQLFEELYNRVSAFNFKLKTHSKREEEGLFPMIARHLGENDRTIEEMESEHEKADQHLEDFLTETKQAGLTIDVNAAEWINVYAVQALATLTQHFAKEEKVLFPLAENILSVNEKQDLERLFQV
;
A
#
# COMPACT_ATOMS: atom_id res chain seq x y z
N MET A 1 -17.40 -27.29 1.52
CA MET A 1 -16.30 -27.55 0.59
C MET A 1 -15.36 -26.38 0.79
N ILE A 2 -14.23 -26.63 1.44
CA ILE A 2 -13.37 -25.57 2.00
C ILE A 2 -12.33 -25.29 0.90
N ASP A 3 -12.42 -24.12 0.28
CA ASP A 3 -11.41 -23.69 -0.69
C ASP A 3 -10.10 -23.46 0.05
N THR A 4 -9.13 -24.31 -0.27
CA THR A 4 -7.76 -24.21 0.25
C THR A 4 -6.98 -23.42 -0.78
N PHE A 5 -6.64 -22.18 -0.46
CA PHE A 5 -5.65 -21.41 -1.21
C PHE A 5 -4.30 -22.12 -1.11
N VAL A 6 -3.70 -22.43 -2.25
CA VAL A 6 -2.32 -22.92 -2.34
C VAL A 6 -1.50 -21.79 -2.94
N VAL A 7 -0.70 -21.14 -2.09
CA VAL A 7 0.41 -20.29 -2.52
C VAL A 7 1.57 -21.22 -2.88
N PHE A 8 2.07 -21.14 -4.12
CA PHE A 8 3.29 -21.83 -4.53
C PHE A 8 4.45 -20.82 -4.56
N PHE A 9 5.52 -21.12 -3.83
CA PHE A 9 6.83 -20.48 -3.97
C PHE A 9 7.78 -21.37 -4.77
N ILE A 10 8.51 -20.77 -5.72
CA ILE A 10 9.79 -21.31 -6.21
C ILE A 10 10.78 -20.15 -6.43
N GLY A 11 11.68 -19.95 -5.47
CA GLY A 11 13.11 -19.64 -5.64
C GLY A 11 13.60 -18.49 -6.54
N ARG A 12 14.26 -17.52 -5.87
CA ARG A 12 15.36 -16.63 -6.32
C ARG A 12 15.08 -15.68 -7.49
N VAL A 13 14.68 -14.46 -7.10
CA VAL A 13 14.71 -13.18 -7.85
C VAL A 13 14.03 -13.22 -9.21
N ALA A 14 12.75 -12.86 -9.20
CA ALA A 14 12.11 -12.17 -10.32
C ALA A 14 11.24 -11.05 -9.74
N ILE A 15 11.61 -9.80 -10.01
CA ILE A 15 10.62 -8.72 -10.06
C ILE A 15 9.58 -9.15 -11.09
N MET A 16 8.34 -9.37 -10.65
CA MET A 16 7.18 -9.63 -11.52
C MET A 16 5.98 -9.01 -10.80
N VAL A 17 5.71 -7.71 -10.92
CA VAL A 17 4.93 -7.14 -12.04
C VAL A 17 4.48 -8.19 -13.06
N ASP A 18 3.46 -8.96 -12.68
CA ASP A 18 2.32 -9.23 -13.57
C ASP A 18 1.16 -9.85 -12.76
N TRP A 19 0.38 -9.01 -12.08
CA TRP A 19 -0.96 -9.43 -11.66
C TRP A 19 -1.91 -9.16 -12.84
N CYS A 20 -2.09 -10.23 -13.61
CA CYS A 20 -3.16 -10.50 -14.56
C CYS A 20 -4.36 -9.53 -14.45
N TRP A 21 -4.33 -8.45 -15.25
CA TRP A 21 -5.54 -7.80 -15.72
C TRP A 21 -6.16 -8.74 -16.75
N GLN A 22 -7.04 -9.64 -16.29
CA GLN A 22 -7.85 -10.43 -17.20
C GLN A 22 -8.90 -9.52 -17.82
N GLU A 23 -8.77 -9.39 -19.14
CA GLU A 23 -9.66 -8.71 -20.07
C GLU A 23 -11.13 -9.05 -19.80
N GLU A 24 -11.94 -8.06 -19.41
CA GLU A 24 -13.27 -7.86 -19.97
C GLU A 24 -13.56 -6.35 -20.10
N GLY A 25 -13.29 -5.78 -21.28
CA GLY A 25 -14.09 -4.65 -21.79
C GLY A 25 -13.64 -3.21 -21.55
N GLY A 26 -12.34 -2.89 -21.44
CA GLY A 26 -11.84 -1.51 -21.35
C GLY A 26 -10.74 -1.18 -22.36
N PHE A 27 -10.81 -0.02 -23.01
CA PHE A 27 -9.83 0.48 -23.99
C PHE A 27 -8.37 0.33 -23.53
N PRO A 28 -7.42 -0.04 -24.42
CA PRO A 28 -6.00 -0.02 -24.06
C PRO A 28 -5.54 1.44 -23.94
N MET A 29 -5.45 1.93 -22.72
CA MET A 29 -4.74 3.16 -22.43
C MET A 29 -3.25 2.83 -22.48
N GLU A 30 -2.57 3.24 -23.55
CA GLU A 30 -1.11 3.35 -23.53
C GLU A 30 -0.70 4.08 -22.25
N ALA A 31 0.35 3.61 -21.57
CA ALA A 31 0.93 4.30 -20.43
C ALA A 31 1.37 5.69 -20.90
N SER A 32 0.47 6.66 -20.72
CA SER A 32 0.70 8.03 -21.12
C SER A 32 1.80 8.57 -20.24
N ASN A 33 2.95 8.92 -20.82
CA ASN A 33 3.99 9.73 -20.18
C ASN A 33 3.42 11.14 -19.92
N ILE A 34 2.45 11.25 -19.01
CA ILE A 34 1.89 12.51 -18.55
C ILE A 34 2.91 13.12 -17.60
N LEU A 35 3.33 14.35 -17.89
CA LEU A 35 4.13 15.14 -16.97
C LEU A 35 3.21 15.58 -15.82
N LEU A 36 3.42 15.03 -14.63
CA LEU A 36 2.67 15.41 -13.43
C LEU A 36 3.12 16.78 -12.94
N SER A 37 2.18 17.54 -12.39
CA SER A 37 2.46 18.74 -11.61
C SER A 37 3.27 18.41 -10.35
N ALA A 38 4.02 19.38 -9.84
CA ALA A 38 4.88 19.22 -8.67
C ALA A 38 4.23 18.49 -7.46
N PRO A 39 3.00 18.82 -7.02
CA PRO A 39 2.38 18.12 -5.90
C PRO A 39 2.03 16.65 -6.20
N LEU A 40 1.55 16.34 -7.41
CA LEU A 40 1.25 14.95 -7.80
C LEU A 40 2.52 14.13 -7.99
N GLN A 41 3.57 14.74 -8.56
CA GLN A 41 4.89 14.11 -8.62
C GLN A 41 5.42 13.80 -7.22
N LYS A 42 5.14 14.66 -6.23
CA LYS A 42 5.58 14.40 -4.86
C LYS A 42 4.85 13.22 -4.20
N LEU A 43 3.55 13.04 -4.43
CA LEU A 43 2.84 11.84 -3.98
C LEU A 43 3.42 10.57 -4.64
N LEU A 44 3.68 10.63 -5.95
CA LEU A 44 4.35 9.55 -6.67
C LEU A 44 5.77 9.25 -6.11
N ASP A 45 6.52 10.28 -5.75
CA ASP A 45 7.86 10.11 -5.15
C ASP A 45 7.79 9.46 -3.76
N GLU A 46 6.73 9.75 -2.99
CA GLU A 46 6.48 9.09 -1.70
C GLU A 46 6.24 7.59 -1.88
N HIS A 47 5.57 7.16 -2.95
CA HIS A 47 5.39 5.73 -3.26
C HIS A 47 6.73 5.01 -3.46
N MET A 48 7.73 5.67 -4.06
CA MET A 48 9.06 5.04 -4.22
C MET A 48 9.71 4.73 -2.86
N LEU A 49 9.58 5.64 -1.90
CA LEU A 49 10.10 5.46 -0.55
C LEU A 49 9.31 4.40 0.22
N LEU A 50 7.98 4.43 0.11
CA LEU A 50 7.09 3.46 0.73
C LEU A 50 7.36 2.06 0.17
N ARG A 51 7.50 1.90 -1.14
CA ARG A 51 7.85 0.60 -1.75
C ARG A 51 9.19 0.06 -1.29
N ALA A 52 10.20 0.91 -1.12
CA ALA A 52 11.49 0.46 -0.58
C ALA A 52 11.35 -0.08 0.85
N ASP A 53 10.48 0.50 1.68
CA ASP A 53 10.14 -0.07 2.98
C ASP A 53 9.33 -1.37 2.85
N MET A 54 8.37 -1.42 1.92
CA MET A 54 7.56 -2.62 1.65
C MET A 54 8.42 -3.82 1.24
N ASP A 55 9.41 -3.62 0.37
CA ASP A 55 10.33 -4.66 -0.08
C ASP A 55 11.10 -5.26 1.11
N LEU A 56 11.64 -4.40 1.99
CA LEU A 56 12.35 -4.83 3.20
C LEU A 56 11.43 -5.56 4.20
N ILE A 57 10.18 -5.08 4.36
CA ILE A 57 9.20 -5.75 5.21
C ILE A 57 8.87 -7.13 4.63
N TYR A 58 8.68 -7.22 3.32
CA TYR A 58 8.36 -8.48 2.65
C TYR A 58 9.48 -9.51 2.78
N GLU A 59 10.74 -9.10 2.56
CA GLU A 59 11.91 -9.96 2.77
C GLU A 59 11.92 -10.58 4.17
N ILE A 60 11.62 -9.78 5.21
CA ILE A 60 11.56 -10.29 6.59
C ILE A 60 10.38 -11.28 6.77
N THR A 61 9.23 -11.01 6.16
CA THR A 61 8.09 -11.95 6.22
C THR A 61 8.40 -13.29 5.55
N GLU A 62 9.13 -13.27 4.42
CA GLU A 62 9.61 -14.50 3.79
C GLU A 62 10.61 -15.24 4.70
N ASP A 63 11.59 -14.53 5.27
CA ASP A 63 12.57 -15.14 6.17
C ASP A 63 11.90 -15.80 7.38
N ILE A 64 10.85 -15.19 7.95
CA ILE A 64 10.05 -15.79 9.04
C ILE A 64 9.39 -17.11 8.62
N GLU A 65 8.90 -17.23 7.39
CA GLU A 65 8.27 -18.46 6.89
C GLU A 65 9.28 -19.59 6.65
N TYR A 66 10.54 -19.27 6.34
CA TYR A 66 11.57 -20.27 6.02
C TYR A 66 12.51 -20.62 7.18
N ASP A 67 12.68 -19.72 8.15
CA ASP A 67 13.54 -19.94 9.32
C ASP A 67 12.84 -20.75 10.43
N SER A 68 13.58 -21.04 11.50
CA SER A 68 13.05 -21.79 12.64
C SER A 68 13.75 -21.42 13.94
N GLY A 69 13.03 -21.60 15.06
CA GLY A 69 13.59 -21.43 16.40
C GLY A 69 13.87 -19.97 16.77
N PRO A 70 14.92 -19.68 17.56
CA PRO A 70 15.14 -18.33 18.11
C PRO A 70 15.41 -17.22 17.09
N ALA A 71 15.72 -17.57 15.84
CA ALA A 71 15.91 -16.61 14.75
C ALA A 71 14.59 -15.93 14.36
N VAL A 72 13.49 -16.68 14.33
CA VAL A 72 12.14 -16.17 13.98
C VAL A 72 11.71 -15.05 14.92
N VAL A 73 11.98 -15.19 16.23
CA VAL A 73 11.63 -14.16 17.22
C VAL A 73 12.40 -12.85 16.98
N GLN A 74 13.68 -12.94 16.57
CA GLN A 74 14.49 -11.76 16.25
C GLN A 74 14.03 -11.09 14.95
N LEU A 75 13.72 -11.90 13.92
CA LEU A 75 13.14 -11.40 12.67
C LEU A 75 11.79 -10.71 12.92
N PHE A 76 10.96 -11.29 13.79
CA PHE A 76 9.66 -10.72 14.12
C PHE A 76 9.78 -9.39 14.90
N GLU A 77 10.77 -9.25 15.79
CA GLU A 77 11.08 -7.96 16.43
C GLU A 77 11.49 -6.90 15.40
N GLU A 78 12.34 -7.27 14.43
CA GLU A 78 12.71 -6.37 13.34
C GLU A 78 11.50 -6.02 12.46
N LEU A 79 10.67 -7.00 12.11
CA LEU A 79 9.42 -6.80 11.37
C LEU A 79 8.53 -5.78 12.09
N TYR A 80 8.36 -5.92 13.40
CA TYR A 80 7.57 -4.99 14.20
C TYR A 80 8.08 -3.54 14.10
N ASN A 81 9.39 -3.35 14.22
CA ASN A 81 10.01 -2.02 14.13
C ASN A 81 9.82 -1.41 12.74
N ARG A 82 10.00 -2.22 11.69
CA ARG A 82 9.82 -1.81 10.29
C ARG A 82 8.38 -1.42 9.99
N VAL A 83 7.43 -2.29 10.33
CA VAL A 83 6.00 -2.06 10.13
C VAL A 83 5.54 -0.83 10.91
N SER A 84 6.01 -0.63 12.15
CA SER A 84 5.68 0.56 12.93
C SER A 84 6.15 1.86 12.28
N ALA A 85 7.39 1.87 11.77
CA ALA A 85 7.95 3.03 11.08
C ALA A 85 7.27 3.28 9.73
N PHE A 86 7.00 2.22 8.97
CA PHE A 86 6.27 2.26 7.71
C PHE A 86 4.85 2.82 7.89
N ASN A 87 4.09 2.32 8.86
CA ASN A 87 2.72 2.75 9.13
C ASN A 87 2.65 4.27 9.41
N PHE A 88 3.63 4.82 10.15
CA PHE A 88 3.69 6.27 10.36
C PHE A 88 3.86 7.06 9.05
N LYS A 89 4.73 6.60 8.14
CA LYS A 89 4.94 7.24 6.84
C LYS A 89 3.69 7.11 5.97
N LEU A 90 3.10 5.92 5.93
CA LEU A 90 1.89 5.63 5.17
C LEU A 90 0.71 6.50 5.63
N LYS A 91 0.42 6.59 6.94
CA LYS A 91 -0.65 7.48 7.45
C LYS A 91 -0.41 8.94 7.09
N THR A 92 0.84 9.38 7.01
CA THR A 92 1.16 10.76 6.57
C THR A 92 0.84 10.96 5.10
N HIS A 93 1.15 9.97 4.26
CA HIS A 93 0.85 9.96 2.83
C HIS A 93 -0.67 9.91 2.58
N SER A 94 -1.37 8.88 3.09
CA SER A 94 -2.81 8.70 2.94
C SER A 94 -3.62 9.91 3.43
N LYS A 95 -3.17 10.57 4.51
CA LYS A 95 -3.81 11.80 5.00
C LYS A 95 -3.81 12.93 3.96
N ARG A 96 -2.73 13.10 3.18
CA ARG A 96 -2.66 14.13 2.13
C ARG A 96 -3.61 13.82 0.98
N GLU A 97 -3.87 12.55 0.75
CA GLU A 97 -4.83 12.11 -0.25
C GLU A 97 -6.26 12.30 0.24
N GLU A 98 -6.60 11.74 1.41
CA GLU A 98 -7.93 11.77 2.00
C GLU A 98 -8.41 13.19 2.35
N GLU A 99 -7.54 14.04 2.93
CA GLU A 99 -7.92 15.41 3.29
C GLU A 99 -7.70 16.40 2.13
N GLY A 100 -6.98 15.97 1.09
CA GLY A 100 -6.50 16.84 0.01
C GLY A 100 -6.96 16.38 -1.36
N LEU A 101 -6.19 15.46 -1.95
CA LEU A 101 -6.36 15.04 -3.34
C LEU A 101 -7.75 14.48 -3.63
N PHE A 102 -8.23 13.54 -2.82
CA PHE A 102 -9.49 12.82 -3.03
C PHE A 102 -10.71 13.77 -3.03
N PRO A 103 -10.87 14.68 -2.04
CA PRO A 103 -11.93 15.69 -2.09
C PRO A 103 -11.84 16.62 -3.30
N MET A 104 -10.64 16.93 -3.78
CA MET A 104 -10.48 17.76 -4.99
C MET A 104 -10.96 17.00 -6.23
N ILE A 105 -10.54 15.74 -6.41
CA ILE A 105 -10.99 14.90 -7.53
C ILE A 105 -12.51 14.70 -7.49
N ALA A 106 -13.07 14.36 -6.33
CA ALA A 106 -14.49 14.06 -6.17
C ALA A 106 -15.41 15.19 -6.65
N ARG A 107 -15.00 16.46 -6.53
CA ARG A 107 -15.77 17.63 -7.01
C ARG A 107 -15.92 17.69 -8.52
N HIS A 108 -15.05 17.03 -9.25
CA HIS A 108 -15.05 16.97 -10.72
C HIS A 108 -15.67 15.68 -11.26
N LEU A 109 -15.94 14.70 -10.40
CA LEU A 109 -16.59 13.45 -10.77
C LEU A 109 -18.12 13.58 -10.74
N GLY A 110 -18.81 12.69 -11.45
CA GLY A 110 -20.28 12.64 -11.43
C GLY A 110 -20.82 12.08 -10.11
N GLU A 111 -22.07 12.42 -9.76
CA GLU A 111 -22.72 12.00 -8.51
C GLU A 111 -22.78 10.47 -8.26
N ASN A 112 -22.63 9.66 -9.32
CA ASN A 112 -22.64 8.19 -9.25
C ASN A 112 -21.25 7.56 -9.39
N ASP A 113 -20.20 8.37 -9.48
CA ASP A 113 -18.82 7.88 -9.56
C ASP A 113 -18.35 7.42 -8.18
N ARG A 114 -17.88 6.17 -8.11
CA ARG A 114 -17.44 5.52 -6.85
C ARG A 114 -15.93 5.37 -6.76
N THR A 115 -15.18 5.97 -7.68
CA THR A 115 -13.72 5.85 -7.74
C THR A 115 -13.08 6.23 -6.41
N ILE A 116 -13.45 7.37 -5.83
CA ILE A 116 -12.87 7.83 -4.56
C ILE A 116 -13.28 6.93 -3.39
N GLU A 117 -14.53 6.48 -3.34
CA GLU A 117 -15.01 5.54 -2.31
C GLU A 117 -14.23 4.21 -2.35
N GLU A 118 -13.91 3.70 -3.55
CA GLU A 118 -13.09 2.50 -3.71
C GLU A 118 -11.65 2.72 -3.21
N MET A 119 -11.05 3.89 -3.50
CA MET A 119 -9.71 4.24 -3.03
C MET A 119 -9.65 4.36 -1.51
N GLU A 120 -10.61 5.05 -0.89
CA GLU A 120 -10.72 5.18 0.57
C GLU A 120 -10.94 3.81 1.24
N SER A 121 -11.76 2.94 0.65
CA SER A 121 -11.95 1.57 1.17
C SER A 121 -10.66 0.73 1.14
N GLU A 122 -9.76 0.97 0.18
CA GLU A 122 -8.47 0.30 0.13
C GLU A 122 -7.49 0.82 1.18
N HIS A 123 -7.50 2.14 1.46
CA HIS A 123 -6.80 2.71 2.61
C HIS A 123 -7.29 2.08 3.93
N GLU A 124 -8.60 2.02 4.14
CA GLU A 124 -9.19 1.42 5.35
C GLU A 124 -8.76 -0.05 5.52
N LYS A 125 -8.75 -0.84 4.44
CA LYS A 125 -8.30 -2.24 4.48
C LYS A 125 -6.83 -2.38 4.83
N ALA A 126 -5.97 -1.59 4.17
CA ALA A 126 -4.54 -1.61 4.44
C ALA A 126 -4.25 -1.17 5.88
N ASP A 127 -4.91 -0.12 6.36
CA ASP A 127 -4.75 0.37 7.74
C ASP A 127 -5.22 -0.68 8.74
N GLN A 128 -6.37 -1.32 8.52
CA GLN A 128 -6.87 -2.38 9.39
C GLN A 128 -5.88 -3.53 9.51
N HIS A 129 -5.28 -3.98 8.40
CA HIS A 129 -4.26 -5.03 8.44
C HIS A 129 -3.02 -4.60 9.24
N LEU A 130 -2.54 -3.36 9.08
CA LEU A 130 -1.41 -2.85 9.86
C LEU A 130 -1.76 -2.70 11.34
N GLU A 131 -2.98 -2.29 11.67
CA GLU A 131 -3.46 -2.17 13.05
C GLU A 131 -3.62 -3.53 13.72
N ASP A 132 -4.13 -4.54 13.00
CA ASP A 132 -4.22 -5.91 13.46
C ASP A 132 -2.82 -6.47 13.76
N PHE A 133 -1.86 -6.30 12.84
CA PHE A 133 -0.46 -6.69 13.06
C PHE A 133 0.10 -6.09 14.36
N LEU A 134 -0.04 -4.76 14.53
CA LEU A 134 0.51 -4.05 15.69
C LEU A 134 -0.21 -4.41 16.99
N THR A 135 -1.52 -4.66 16.93
CA THR A 135 -2.35 -5.01 18.08
C THR A 135 -2.03 -6.43 18.55
N GLU A 136 -2.04 -7.40 17.65
CA GLU A 136 -1.72 -8.79 17.97
C GLU A 136 -0.28 -8.96 18.44
N THR A 137 0.68 -8.23 17.85
CA THR A 137 2.07 -8.19 18.33
C THR A 137 2.15 -7.72 19.78
N LYS A 138 1.43 -6.64 20.13
CA LYS A 138 1.38 -6.13 21.52
C LYS A 138 0.73 -7.13 22.48
N GLN A 139 -0.31 -7.83 22.04
CA GLN A 139 -0.99 -8.84 22.85
C GLN A 139 -0.12 -10.07 23.12
N ALA A 140 0.64 -10.53 22.11
CA ALA A 140 1.59 -11.63 22.26
C ALA A 140 2.72 -11.30 23.25
N GLY A 141 3.16 -10.04 23.27
CA GLY A 141 4.13 -9.53 24.25
C GLY A 141 5.53 -10.13 24.10
N LEU A 142 6.33 -10.04 25.17
CA LEU A 142 7.76 -10.41 25.18
C LEU A 142 8.04 -11.92 25.04
N THR A 143 6.99 -12.77 25.04
CA THR A 143 7.10 -14.23 25.00
C THR A 143 6.45 -14.81 23.77
N ILE A 144 6.40 -14.06 22.66
CA ILE A 144 5.88 -14.55 21.39
C ILE A 144 6.63 -15.82 20.97
N ASP A 145 5.87 -16.85 20.60
CA ASP A 145 6.42 -18.09 20.05
C ASP A 145 6.43 -18.05 18.51
N VAL A 146 7.09 -19.04 17.90
CA VAL A 146 7.24 -19.13 16.44
C VAL A 146 5.89 -19.17 15.73
N ASN A 147 4.92 -19.92 16.25
CA ASN A 147 3.61 -20.06 15.62
C ASN A 147 2.85 -18.73 15.64
N ALA A 148 2.89 -18.01 16.77
CA ALA A 148 2.29 -16.69 16.87
C ALA A 148 2.98 -15.68 15.95
N ALA A 149 4.32 -15.73 15.85
CA ALA A 149 5.07 -14.87 14.93
C ALA A 149 4.66 -15.12 13.46
N GLU A 150 4.59 -16.38 13.02
CA GLU A 150 4.13 -16.76 11.68
C GLU A 150 2.70 -16.28 11.41
N TRP A 151 1.77 -16.53 12.33
CA TRP A 151 0.36 -16.13 12.18
C TRP A 151 0.18 -14.61 12.12
N ILE A 152 0.88 -13.86 12.96
CA ILE A 152 0.75 -12.41 13.01
C ILE A 152 1.41 -11.76 11.79
N ASN A 153 2.50 -12.33 11.27
CA ASN A 153 3.18 -11.82 10.05
C ASN A 153 2.20 -11.68 8.88
N VAL A 154 1.21 -12.59 8.75
CA VAL A 154 0.23 -12.60 7.65
C VAL A 154 -0.48 -11.26 7.48
N TYR A 155 -0.75 -10.55 8.56
CA TYR A 155 -1.36 -9.22 8.51
C TYR A 155 -0.47 -8.20 7.78
N ALA A 156 0.85 -8.24 7.99
CA ALA A 156 1.78 -7.39 7.25
C ALA A 156 1.75 -7.73 5.76
N VAL A 157 1.78 -9.02 5.40
CA VAL A 157 1.70 -9.48 4.00
C VAL A 157 0.41 -9.01 3.32
N GLN A 158 -0.73 -9.09 4.01
CA GLN A 158 -2.03 -8.62 3.51
C GLN A 158 -2.08 -7.10 3.28
N ALA A 159 -1.49 -6.32 4.20
CA ALA A 159 -1.34 -4.88 4.02
C ALA A 159 -0.48 -4.57 2.78
N LEU A 160 0.68 -5.21 2.64
CA LEU A 160 1.59 -5.01 1.49
C LEU A 160 0.93 -5.35 0.15
N ALA A 161 0.16 -6.43 0.09
CA ALA A 161 -0.58 -6.81 -1.11
C ALA A 161 -1.64 -5.77 -1.50
N THR A 162 -2.39 -5.27 -0.51
CA THR A 162 -3.40 -4.22 -0.71
C THR A 162 -2.75 -2.94 -1.25
N LEU A 163 -1.66 -2.49 -0.60
CA LEU A 163 -0.96 -1.26 -0.98
C LEU A 163 -0.29 -1.34 -2.36
N THR A 164 0.20 -2.53 -2.73
CA THR A 164 0.74 -2.76 -4.08
C THR A 164 -0.31 -2.50 -5.16
N GLN A 165 -1.53 -3.01 -4.95
CA GLN A 165 -2.64 -2.79 -5.87
C GLN A 165 -3.12 -1.34 -5.85
N HIS A 166 -3.20 -0.76 -4.66
CA HIS A 166 -3.61 0.63 -4.43
C HIS A 166 -2.71 1.62 -5.17
N PHE A 167 -1.39 1.59 -4.91
CA PHE A 167 -0.44 2.47 -5.58
C PHE A 167 -0.47 2.28 -7.10
N ALA A 168 -0.67 1.05 -7.59
CA ALA A 168 -0.78 0.83 -9.03
C ALA A 168 -2.01 1.52 -9.65
N LYS A 169 -3.14 1.59 -8.93
CA LYS A 169 -4.33 2.33 -9.38
C LYS A 169 -4.09 3.83 -9.36
N GLU A 170 -3.45 4.34 -8.31
CA GLU A 170 -3.13 5.75 -8.22
C GLU A 170 -2.24 6.21 -9.37
N GLU A 171 -1.14 5.51 -9.58
CA GLU A 171 -0.12 5.90 -10.56
C GLU A 171 -0.62 5.79 -12.00
N LYS A 172 -1.41 4.75 -12.30
CA LYS A 172 -1.87 4.48 -13.67
C LYS A 172 -3.18 5.16 -14.02
N VAL A 173 -3.99 5.51 -13.01
CA VAL A 173 -5.35 6.02 -13.22
C VAL A 173 -5.55 7.33 -12.49
N LEU A 174 -5.40 7.36 -11.16
CA LEU A 174 -5.84 8.48 -10.35
C LEU A 174 -4.98 9.75 -10.54
N PHE A 175 -3.65 9.64 -10.52
CA PHE A 175 -2.75 10.77 -10.73
C PHE A 175 -2.85 11.34 -12.15
N PRO A 176 -2.86 10.52 -13.23
CA PRO A 176 -3.21 10.99 -14.57
C PRO A 176 -4.55 11.72 -14.64
N LEU A 177 -5.59 11.18 -14.01
CA LEU A 177 -6.91 11.79 -13.97
C LEU A 177 -6.87 13.15 -13.26
N ALA A 178 -6.26 13.20 -12.07
CA ALA A 178 -6.08 14.41 -11.29
C ALA A 178 -5.31 15.49 -12.06
N GLU A 179 -4.24 15.11 -12.75
CA GLU A 179 -3.47 16.05 -13.57
C GLU A 179 -4.33 16.69 -14.67
N ASN A 180 -5.26 15.94 -15.25
CA ASN A 180 -6.13 16.41 -16.33
C ASN A 180 -7.32 17.26 -15.84
N ILE A 181 -7.91 16.95 -14.68
CA ILE A 181 -9.16 17.58 -14.24
C ILE A 181 -8.94 18.71 -13.23
N LEU A 182 -7.86 18.67 -12.44
CA LEU A 182 -7.64 19.67 -11.40
C LEU A 182 -7.15 20.99 -12.01
N SER A 183 -7.74 22.09 -11.53
CA SER A 183 -7.30 23.43 -11.87
C SER A 183 -5.93 23.77 -11.28
N VAL A 184 -5.30 24.83 -11.80
CA VAL A 184 -4.03 25.33 -11.28
C VAL A 184 -4.13 25.70 -9.79
N ASN A 185 -5.25 26.27 -9.36
CA ASN A 185 -5.47 26.65 -7.95
C ASN A 185 -5.58 25.42 -7.06
N GLU A 186 -6.29 24.38 -7.48
CA GLU A 186 -6.40 23.12 -6.72
C GLU A 186 -5.04 22.42 -6.60
N LYS A 187 -4.24 22.40 -7.66
CA LYS A 187 -2.86 21.89 -7.61
C LYS A 187 -2.00 22.71 -6.62
N GLN A 188 -2.13 24.03 -6.60
CA GLN A 188 -1.45 24.87 -5.60
C GLN A 188 -1.96 24.62 -4.17
N ASP A 189 -3.25 24.35 -3.99
CA ASP A 189 -3.81 24.00 -2.69
C ASP A 189 -3.26 22.66 -2.21
N LEU A 190 -3.14 21.66 -3.10
CA LEU A 190 -2.51 20.36 -2.81
C LEU A 190 -1.03 20.53 -2.44
N GLU A 191 -0.30 21.39 -3.14
CA GLU A 191 1.12 21.67 -2.84
C GLU A 191 1.33 22.22 -1.41
N ARG A 192 0.36 22.94 -0.85
CA ARG A 192 0.46 23.49 0.51
C ARG A 192 0.39 22.40 1.59
N LEU A 193 -0.17 21.22 1.31
CA LEU A 193 -0.22 20.10 2.28
C LEU A 193 1.17 19.53 2.59
N PHE A 194 2.17 19.87 1.78
CA PHE A 194 3.55 19.44 1.93
C PHE A 194 4.44 20.42 2.70
N GLN A 195 3.90 21.58 3.09
CA GLN A 195 4.63 22.66 3.76
C GLN A 195 4.43 22.66 5.28
N VAL A 196 3.67 21.68 5.79
CA VAL A 196 3.27 21.55 7.20
C VAL A 196 4.19 20.61 7.96
#